data_AF-A0A378MXJ3-F1
#
_entry.id   AF-A0A378MXJ3-F1
#
_cell.length_a   1.000
_cell.length_b   1.000
_cell.length_c   1.000
_cell.angle_alpha   90.00
_cell.angle_beta   90.00
_cell.angle_gamma   90.00
#
_symmetry.space_group_name_H-M   'P 1'
#
loop_
_entity.id
_entity.type
_entity.pdbx_description
1 polymer ?
#
loop_
_entity_poly.entity_id
_entity_poly.type
_entity_poly.pdbx_seq_one_letter_code
_entity_poly.pdbx_strand_id
1 'polypeptide(L)'
;MLKNKNTYEIMSPETIGLKKEKLNLTARSGRAAVKGHMADMGYTETDYDLDKLYEAFLQLADKKGQVFDYDLEALAFIDMQQGDEDRLKLDVITTQLISGLPASAFVQVELDGVRQSATSQGEMVQLRQLTMPL
;
A
#
# COMPACT_ATOMS: atom_id res chain seq x y z
N MET A 1 23.73 19.41 17.66
CA MET A 1 24.05 20.86 17.74
C MET A 1 24.35 21.36 16.34
N LEU A 2 23.60 22.35 15.85
CA LEU A 2 24.21 23.55 15.28
C LEU A 2 23.22 24.70 15.46
N LYS A 3 23.50 25.55 16.45
CA LYS A 3 22.83 26.83 16.67
C LYS A 3 23.26 27.74 15.51
N ASN A 4 22.29 28.30 14.79
CA ASN A 4 22.43 29.26 13.68
C ASN A 4 22.97 28.72 12.35
N LYS A 5 22.03 28.34 11.48
CA LYS A 5 22.18 28.19 10.02
C LYS A 5 22.39 29.51 9.27
N ASN A 6 22.23 30.66 9.94
CA ASN A 6 22.33 32.01 9.33
C ASN A 6 23.77 32.43 8.98
N THR A 7 24.79 31.62 9.24
CA THR A 7 26.20 32.03 9.07
C THR A 7 26.76 31.72 7.67
N TYR A 8 26.08 30.90 6.85
CA TYR A 8 26.65 30.42 5.57
C TYR A 8 25.73 30.51 4.35
N GLU A 9 24.55 31.11 4.47
CA GLU A 9 23.62 31.26 3.34
C GLU A 9 23.34 32.76 3.10
N ILE A 10 24.03 33.35 2.11
CA ILE A 10 23.83 34.76 1.70
C ILE A 10 22.53 34.91 0.88
N MET A 11 21.98 33.82 0.33
CA MET A 11 20.70 33.76 -0.38
C MET A 11 19.84 32.62 0.16
N SER A 12 18.55 32.89 0.38
CA SER A 12 17.55 31.86 0.71
C SER A 12 17.28 30.98 -0.53
N PRO A 13 17.29 29.63 -0.42
CA PRO A 13 17.03 28.74 -1.56
C PRO A 13 15.67 28.97 -2.24
N GLU A 14 14.72 29.55 -1.52
CA GLU A 14 13.41 29.98 -2.03
C GLU A 14 13.52 31.03 -3.15
N THR A 15 14.54 31.89 -3.12
CA THR A 15 14.75 32.99 -4.08
C THR A 15 15.14 32.51 -5.48
N ILE A 16 15.65 31.28 -5.61
CA ILE A 16 16.04 30.69 -6.91
C ILE A 16 15.13 29.55 -7.36
N GLY A 17 13.96 29.39 -6.74
CA GLY A 17 12.99 28.36 -7.12
C GLY A 17 13.42 26.93 -6.78
N LEU A 18 14.46 26.75 -5.95
CA LEU A 18 14.77 25.44 -5.36
C LEU A 18 13.66 25.11 -4.35
N LYS A 19 12.74 24.23 -4.76
CA LYS A 19 11.83 23.55 -3.83
C LYS A 19 12.69 22.98 -2.71
N LYS A 20 12.33 23.28 -1.45
CA LYS A 20 12.99 22.78 -0.24
C LYS A 20 13.48 21.36 -0.49
N GLU A 21 14.78 21.15 -0.31
CA GLU A 21 15.43 19.84 -0.31
C GLU A 21 14.48 18.82 0.30
N LYS A 22 14.09 17.81 -0.48
CA LYS A 22 13.25 16.70 -0.01
C LYS A 22 14.03 16.03 1.11
N LEU A 23 13.71 16.38 2.34
CA LEU A 23 14.34 15.80 3.52
C LEU A 23 13.90 14.35 3.58
N ASN A 24 14.75 13.45 3.06
CA ASN A 24 14.51 12.02 3.11
C ASN A 24 14.48 11.58 4.59
N LEU A 25 13.46 10.82 4.95
CA LEU A 25 13.32 10.31 6.31
C LEU A 25 14.27 9.12 6.50
N THR A 26 14.85 9.00 7.69
CA THR A 26 15.77 7.90 8.06
C THR A 26 15.29 7.28 9.37
N ALA A 27 15.89 6.17 9.81
CA ALA A 27 15.50 5.52 11.08
C ALA A 27 15.65 6.42 12.33
N ARG A 28 16.35 7.56 12.19
CA ARG A 28 16.49 8.59 13.24
C ARG A 28 15.39 9.65 13.19
N SER A 29 14.59 9.67 12.14
CA SER A 29 13.43 10.55 12.03
C SER A 29 12.36 10.08 13.00
N GLY A 30 12.03 10.93 13.98
CA GLY A 30 10.99 10.62 14.96
C GLY A 30 9.58 10.72 14.40
N ARG A 31 8.59 10.28 15.20
CA ARG A 31 7.14 10.33 14.87
C ARG A 31 6.69 11.69 14.35
N ALA A 32 7.14 12.79 14.95
CA ALA A 32 6.75 14.14 14.53
C ALA A 32 7.22 14.48 13.10
N ALA A 33 8.36 13.95 12.66
CA ALA A 33 8.86 14.16 11.31
C ALA A 33 8.02 13.39 10.29
N VAL A 34 7.68 12.13 10.59
CA VAL A 34 6.79 11.31 9.75
C VAL A 34 5.41 11.97 9.63
N LYS A 35 4.84 12.43 10.74
CA LYS A 35 3.55 13.14 10.77
C LYS A 35 3.59 14.45 9.96
N GLY A 36 4.66 15.23 10.08
CA GLY A 36 4.85 16.44 9.29
C GLY A 36 4.89 16.16 7.80
N HIS A 37 5.62 15.12 7.38
CA HIS A 37 5.66 14.69 5.98
C HIS A 37 4.30 14.22 5.46
N MET A 38 3.56 13.43 6.23
CA MET A 38 2.21 13.02 5.85
C MET A 38 1.27 14.22 5.66
N ALA A 39 1.35 15.22 6.55
CA ALA A 39 0.59 16.46 6.42
C ALA A 39 1.02 17.31 5.22
N ASP A 40 2.34 17.39 4.93
CA ASP A 40 2.87 18.09 3.76
C ASP A 40 2.41 17.42 2.43
N MET A 41 2.18 16.11 2.45
CA MET A 41 1.58 15.36 1.34
C MET A 41 0.05 15.48 1.26
N GLY A 42 -0.60 16.07 2.27
CA GLY A 42 -2.05 16.29 2.30
C GLY A 42 -2.85 15.24 3.04
N TYR A 43 -2.21 14.31 3.75
CA TYR A 43 -2.89 13.32 4.59
C TYR A 43 -3.22 13.87 5.96
N THR A 44 -4.38 13.49 6.48
CA THR A 44 -4.86 13.82 7.82
C THR A 44 -4.71 12.62 8.75
N GLU A 45 -4.76 12.86 10.06
CA GLU A 45 -4.65 11.79 11.08
C GLU A 45 -5.81 10.78 11.03
N THR A 46 -6.87 11.05 10.27
CA THR A 46 -7.97 10.12 10.03
C THR A 46 -7.73 9.19 8.84
N ASP A 47 -6.76 9.52 7.99
CA ASP A 47 -6.48 8.76 6.76
C ASP A 47 -5.52 7.59 6.99
N TYR A 48 -4.92 7.48 8.18
CA TYR A 48 -3.97 6.41 8.53
C TYR A 48 -3.80 6.29 10.04
N ASP A 49 -3.39 5.11 10.51
CA ASP A 49 -2.94 4.91 11.89
C ASP A 49 -1.46 5.30 12.02
N LEU A 50 -1.19 6.42 12.71
CA LEU A 50 0.18 6.94 12.86
C LEU A 50 1.10 5.97 13.63
N ASP A 51 0.59 5.22 14.60
CA ASP A 51 1.44 4.34 15.40
C ASP A 51 1.88 3.13 14.60
N LYS A 52 0.96 2.51 13.87
CA LYS A 52 1.29 1.40 12.97
C LYS A 52 2.17 1.85 11.80
N LEU A 53 1.85 3.00 11.20
CA LEU A 53 2.68 3.60 10.15
C LEU A 53 4.10 3.83 10.65
N TYR A 54 4.26 4.31 11.88
CA TYR A 54 5.59 4.57 12.45
C TYR A 54 6.40 3.29 12.71
N GLU A 55 5.76 2.21 13.17
CA GLU A 55 6.43 0.92 13.31
C GLU A 55 6.89 0.36 11.95
N ALA A 56 6.01 0.38 10.95
CA ALA A 56 6.35 -0.07 9.61
C ALA A 56 7.43 0.81 8.95
N PHE A 57 7.38 2.11 9.21
CA PHE A 57 8.40 3.08 8.81
C PHE A 57 9.77 2.72 9.38
N LEU A 58 9.87 2.41 10.69
CA LEU A 58 11.14 2.03 11.32
C LEU A 58 11.74 0.78 10.66
N GLN A 59 10.91 -0.24 10.43
CA GLN A 59 11.36 -1.47 9.77
C GLN A 59 11.85 -1.23 8.35
N LEU A 60 11.17 -0.36 7.60
CA LEU A 60 11.58 0.01 6.25
C LEU A 60 12.85 0.85 6.26
N ALA A 61 12.96 1.80 7.18
CA ALA A 61 14.11 2.67 7.33
C ALA A 61 15.37 1.90 7.75
N ASP A 62 15.25 0.88 8.60
CA ASP A 62 16.38 0.01 8.97
C ASP A 62 16.89 -0.82 7.79
N LYS A 63 16.00 -1.25 6.89
CA LYS A 63 16.36 -2.04 5.70
C LYS A 63 16.88 -1.19 4.54
N LYS A 64 16.21 -0.07 4.26
CA LYS A 64 16.44 0.79 3.08
C LYS A 64 17.37 1.96 3.39
N GLY A 65 17.54 2.32 4.66
CA GLY A 65 18.33 3.47 5.13
C GLY A 65 17.65 4.82 4.94
N GLN A 66 16.94 5.01 3.83
CA GLN A 66 16.17 6.21 3.51
C GLN A 66 14.76 5.83 3.06
N VAL A 67 13.77 6.56 3.56
CA VAL A 67 12.35 6.41 3.25
C VAL A 67 11.88 7.69 2.58
N PHE A 68 11.18 7.53 1.47
CA PHE A 68 10.64 8.60 0.65
C PHE A 68 9.13 8.71 0.82
N ASP A 69 8.57 9.80 0.31
CA ASP A 69 7.14 10.11 0.30
C ASP A 69 6.29 8.93 -0.21
N TYR A 70 6.65 8.33 -1.35
CA TYR A 70 5.94 7.18 -1.92
C TYR A 70 5.99 5.92 -1.05
N ASP A 71 7.04 5.77 -0.23
CA ASP A 71 7.13 4.66 0.71
C ASP A 71 6.15 4.87 1.86
N LEU A 72 6.04 6.11 2.37
CA LEU A 72 5.09 6.45 3.42
C LEU A 72 3.64 6.25 2.96
N GLU A 73 3.31 6.70 1.74
CA GLU A 73 1.99 6.46 1.15
C GLU A 73 1.69 4.95 1.06
N ALA A 74 2.64 4.16 0.55
CA ALA A 74 2.47 2.71 0.45
C ALA A 74 2.24 2.06 1.83
N LEU A 75 3.00 2.46 2.84
CA LEU A 75 2.85 1.95 4.20
C LEU A 75 1.49 2.33 4.81
N ALA A 76 1.00 3.55 4.56
CA ALA A 76 -0.32 4.00 5.02
C ALA A 76 -1.46 3.20 4.36
N PHE A 77 -1.35 2.91 3.05
CA PHE A 77 -2.33 2.12 2.32
C PHE A 77 -2.38 0.64 2.71
N ILE A 78 -1.24 0.03 3.06
CA ILE A 78 -1.18 -1.37 3.48
C ILE A 78 -1.96 -1.56 4.79
N ASP A 79 -1.86 -0.62 5.74
CA ASP A 79 -2.63 -0.71 6.98
C ASP A 79 -4.15 -0.59 6.74
N MET A 80 -4.57 0.30 5.82
CA MET A 80 -5.99 0.40 5.44
C MET A 80 -6.54 -0.91 4.85
N GLN A 81 -5.73 -1.69 4.14
CA GLN A 81 -6.15 -2.98 3.57
C GLN A 81 -6.20 -4.11 4.60
N GLN A 82 -5.46 -4.02 5.72
CA GLN A 82 -5.50 -5.05 6.77
C GLN A 82 -6.76 -4.97 7.65
N GLY A 83 -7.58 -3.92 7.49
CA GLY A 83 -8.84 -3.73 8.21
C GLY A 83 -10.06 -4.40 7.54
N ASP A 84 -10.00 -4.66 6.23
CA ASP A 84 -10.88 -5.65 5.63
C ASP A 84 -10.22 -7.00 5.94
N GLU A 85 -10.84 -7.81 6.80
CA GLU A 85 -10.55 -9.25 6.83
C GLU A 85 -10.46 -9.71 5.36
N ASP A 86 -9.56 -10.63 5.02
CA ASP A 86 -9.48 -11.22 3.69
C ASP A 86 -10.81 -11.94 3.36
N ARG A 87 -11.86 -11.17 3.08
CA ARG A 87 -13.23 -11.61 2.89
C ARG A 87 -13.29 -12.47 1.66
N LEU A 88 -12.33 -12.31 0.74
CA LEU A 88 -12.17 -13.09 -0.47
C LEU A 88 -10.74 -13.63 -0.55
N LYS A 89 -10.59 -14.96 -0.48
CA LYS A 89 -9.32 -15.66 -0.75
C LYS A 89 -9.45 -16.51 -2.00
N LEU A 90 -8.43 -16.50 -2.85
CA LEU A 90 -8.35 -17.41 -3.99
C LEU A 90 -7.68 -18.72 -3.53
N ASP A 91 -8.44 -19.82 -3.53
CA ASP A 91 -7.96 -21.13 -3.09
C ASP A 91 -7.31 -21.90 -4.24
N VAL A 92 -8.03 -22.05 -5.35
CA VAL A 92 -7.59 -22.88 -6.48
C VAL A 92 -7.95 -22.19 -7.79
N ILE A 93 -7.00 -22.18 -8.71
CA ILE A 93 -7.22 -21.85 -10.11
C ILE A 93 -6.60 -22.94 -10.98
N THR A 94 -7.35 -23.48 -11.93
CA THR A 94 -6.85 -24.47 -12.88
C THR A 94 -7.41 -24.18 -14.27
N THR A 95 -6.54 -24.23 -15.26
CA THR A 95 -6.91 -24.08 -16.67
C THR A 95 -6.31 -25.24 -17.47
N GLN A 96 -7.11 -25.82 -18.34
CA GLN A 96 -6.72 -26.95 -19.17
C GLN A 96 -7.08 -26.65 -20.62
N LEU A 97 -6.09 -26.73 -21.50
CA LEU A 97 -6.23 -26.54 -22.94
C LEU A 97 -5.68 -27.78 -23.65
N ILE A 98 -6.51 -28.42 -24.47
CA ILE A 98 -6.14 -29.62 -25.23
C ILE A 98 -6.60 -29.39 -26.68
N SER A 99 -5.69 -29.60 -27.64
CA SER A 99 -6.00 -29.44 -29.06
C SER A 99 -7.19 -30.31 -29.47
N GLY A 100 -8.19 -29.69 -30.11
CA GLY A 100 -9.42 -30.37 -30.54
C GLY A 100 -10.49 -30.54 -29.44
N LEU A 101 -10.25 -30.07 -28.21
CA LEU A 101 -11.25 -30.05 -27.13
C LEU A 101 -11.54 -28.62 -26.65
N PRO A 102 -12.73 -28.34 -26.10
CA PRO A 102 -13.03 -27.07 -25.45
C PRO A 102 -12.10 -26.81 -24.26
N ALA A 103 -11.60 -25.57 -24.15
CA ALA A 103 -10.83 -25.13 -22.98
C ALA A 103 -11.69 -25.23 -21.71
N SER A 104 -11.10 -25.69 -20.62
CA SER A 104 -11.79 -25.80 -19.33
C SER A 104 -11.06 -24.98 -18.27
N ALA A 105 -11.81 -24.24 -17.46
CA ALA A 105 -11.29 -23.46 -16.36
C ALA A 105 -12.10 -23.72 -15.08
N PHE A 106 -11.40 -23.81 -13.96
CA PHE A 106 -11.95 -24.01 -12.62
C PHE A 106 -11.37 -22.95 -11.69
N VAL A 107 -12.23 -22.31 -10.93
CA VAL A 107 -11.86 -21.32 -9.91
C VAL A 107 -12.59 -21.66 -8.62
N GLN A 108 -11.86 -21.67 -7.52
CA GLN A 108 -12.40 -21.78 -6.17
C GLN A 108 -11.95 -20.56 -5.37
N VAL A 109 -12.90 -19.90 -4.73
CA VAL A 109 -12.68 -18.79 -3.82
C VAL A 109 -13.30 -19.10 -2.46
N GLU A 110 -12.71 -18.61 -1.38
CA GLU A 110 -13.30 -18.59 -0.05
C GLU A 110 -13.81 -17.18 0.22
N LEU A 111 -15.14 -17.02 0.33
CA LEU A 111 -15.79 -15.77 0.68
C LEU A 111 -16.35 -15.85 2.11
N ASP A 112 -15.91 -15.00 3.03
CA ASP A 112 -16.37 -14.99 4.43
C ASP A 112 -16.31 -16.39 5.10
N GLY A 113 -15.25 -17.16 4.80
CA GLY A 113 -15.06 -18.55 5.27
C GLY A 113 -15.87 -19.61 4.52
N VAL A 114 -16.69 -19.22 3.54
CA VAL A 114 -17.48 -20.12 2.70
C VAL A 114 -16.81 -20.33 1.35
N ARG A 115 -16.47 -21.60 1.05
CA ARG A 115 -15.89 -21.96 -0.25
C ARG A 115 -16.95 -21.97 -1.36
N GLN A 116 -16.70 -21.20 -2.41
CA GLN A 116 -17.48 -21.16 -3.63
C GLN A 116 -16.60 -21.59 -4.81
N SER A 117 -17.17 -22.37 -5.72
CA SER A 117 -16.47 -22.84 -6.92
C SER A 117 -17.27 -22.58 -8.18
N ALA A 118 -16.55 -22.29 -9.26
CA ALA A 118 -17.10 -22.07 -10.58
C ALA A 118 -16.26 -22.81 -11.63
N THR A 119 -16.93 -23.44 -12.58
CA THR A 119 -16.32 -24.11 -13.74
C THR A 119 -16.87 -23.48 -15.02
N SER A 120 -16.01 -23.27 -16.01
CA SER A 120 -16.42 -22.91 -17.37
C SER A 120 -15.77 -23.80 -18.42
N GLN A 121 -16.49 -24.05 -19.51
CA GLN A 121 -16.01 -24.74 -20.71
C GLN A 121 -16.24 -23.84 -21.93
N GLY A 122 -15.20 -23.55 -22.70
CA GLY A 122 -15.25 -22.63 -23.85
C GLY A 122 -14.63 -21.25 -23.57
N GLU A 123 -15.05 -20.22 -24.33
CA GLU A 123 -14.60 -18.83 -24.16
C GLU A 123 -15.35 -18.14 -23.00
N MET A 124 -14.57 -17.70 -22.00
CA MET A 124 -14.92 -17.01 -20.75
C MET A 124 -15.55 -17.82 -19.60
N VAL A 125 -14.91 -17.74 -18.42
CA VAL A 125 -15.52 -18.00 -17.11
C VAL A 125 -16.32 -16.76 -16.72
N GLN A 126 -17.65 -16.87 -16.70
CA GLN A 126 -18.54 -15.85 -16.14
C GLN A 126 -18.98 -16.29 -14.74
N LEU A 127 -18.66 -15.49 -13.73
CA LEU A 127 -19.13 -15.69 -12.35
C LEU A 127 -20.64 -15.38 -12.29
N ARG A 128 -21.50 -16.34 -12.67
CA ARG A 128 -22.96 -16.13 -12.64
C ARG A 128 -23.57 -16.62 -11.31
N GLN A 129 -24.17 -15.63 -10.64
CA GLN A 129 -25.21 -15.68 -9.60
C GLN A 129 -24.75 -16.03 -8.17
N LEU A 130 -24.24 -14.99 -7.48
CA LEU A 130 -24.44 -14.78 -6.06
C LEU A 130 -25.95 -14.67 -5.78
N THR A 131 -26.61 -15.79 -5.45
CA THR A 131 -27.93 -15.71 -4.80
C THR A 131 -27.68 -15.76 -3.29
N MET A 132 -27.83 -14.60 -2.63
CA MET A 132 -27.90 -14.56 -1.17
C MET A 132 -29.23 -15.17 -0.73
N PRO A 133 -29.26 -16.09 0.25
CA PRO A 133 -30.49 -16.36 0.98
C PRO A 133 -30.81 -15.16 1.89
N LEU A 134 -32.09 -14.75 1.90
CA LEU A 134 -32.67 -13.76 2.82
C LEU A 134 -32.51 -14.17 4.29
#